data_AF-A0A847ZR36-F1
#
_entry.id   AF-A0A847ZR36-F1
#
_cell.length_a   1.000
_cell.length_b   1.000
_cell.length_c   1.000
_cell.angle_alpha   90.00
_cell.angle_beta   90.00
_cell.angle_gamma   90.00
#
_symmetry.space_group_name_H-M   'P 1'
#
loop_
_entity.id
_entity.type
_entity.pdbx_description
1 polymer ?
#
loop_
_entity_poly.entity_id
_entity_poly.type
_entity_poly.pdbx_seq_one_letter_code
_entity_poly.pdbx_strand_id
1 'polypeptide(L)'
;MAKTAEFNWEDPLDLESLLTDEERMIRDSARAFCADKLAPRVKSAFRDERFDREIMSELGEMGFLGVMTSEAYGGSGLGYVAYGLVAREVERVDSGYRSAMSVQNSLVMHPIEEFGSEEQKQKYLPRLAT
;
A
#
# COMPACT_ATOMS: atom_id res chain seq x y z
N MET A 1 18.44 -39.72 -4.36
CA MET A 1 17.00 -39.48 -4.63
C MET A 1 16.77 -37.98 -4.58
N ALA A 2 16.17 -37.39 -5.59
CA ALA A 2 15.80 -35.98 -5.53
C ALA A 2 14.74 -35.80 -4.43
N LYS A 3 14.94 -34.85 -3.51
CA LYS A 3 13.90 -34.47 -2.55
C LYS A 3 12.73 -33.87 -3.33
N THR A 4 11.53 -34.41 -3.14
CA THR A 4 10.29 -33.78 -3.59
C THR A 4 10.17 -32.42 -2.88
N ALA A 5 9.85 -31.36 -3.61
CA ALA A 5 9.58 -30.05 -3.00
C ALA A 5 8.38 -30.16 -2.06
N GLU A 6 8.44 -29.50 -0.91
CA GLU A 6 7.30 -29.41 0.01
C GLU A 6 6.23 -28.52 -0.60
N PHE A 7 4.99 -29.00 -0.62
CA PHE A 7 3.87 -28.26 -1.19
C PHE A 7 3.27 -27.31 -0.15
N ASN A 8 3.19 -26.02 -0.48
CA ASN A 8 2.48 -25.01 0.30
C ASN A 8 1.09 -24.75 -0.31
N TRP A 9 0.02 -25.04 0.43
CA TRP A 9 -1.35 -24.84 -0.06
C TRP A 9 -1.79 -23.36 -0.04
N GLU A 10 -1.15 -22.51 0.77
CA GLU A 10 -1.43 -21.07 0.82
C GLU A 10 -0.76 -20.28 -0.31
N ASP A 11 0.30 -20.87 -0.90
CA ASP A 11 1.02 -20.35 -2.07
C ASP A 11 1.45 -21.49 -3.02
N PRO A 12 0.50 -22.13 -3.74
CA PRO A 12 0.77 -23.34 -4.52
C PRO A 12 1.80 -23.18 -5.65
N LEU A 13 2.00 -21.94 -6.11
CA LEU A 13 2.90 -21.61 -7.22
C LEU A 13 4.13 -20.81 -6.75
N ASP A 14 4.34 -20.73 -5.43
CA ASP A 14 5.49 -20.05 -4.83
C ASP A 14 5.68 -18.62 -5.36
N LEU A 15 4.62 -17.80 -5.26
CA LEU A 15 4.69 -16.36 -5.48
C LEU A 15 5.82 -15.75 -4.66
N GLU A 16 6.06 -16.25 -3.45
CA GLU A 16 7.16 -15.80 -2.59
C GLU A 16 8.50 -15.77 -3.34
N SER A 17 8.82 -16.83 -4.09
CA SER A 17 10.07 -16.93 -4.86
C SER A 17 10.21 -15.91 -6.00
N LEU A 18 9.09 -15.36 -6.48
CA LEU A 18 9.06 -14.40 -7.60
C LEU A 18 9.21 -12.95 -7.14
N LEU A 19 9.06 -12.69 -5.84
CA LEU A 19 9.17 -11.34 -5.29
C LEU A 19 10.62 -10.95 -4.99
N THR A 20 10.92 -9.66 -5.15
CA THR A 20 12.18 -9.10 -4.65
C THR A 20 12.16 -8.99 -3.13
N ASP A 21 13.33 -8.80 -2.50
CA ASP A 21 13.40 -8.60 -1.05
C ASP A 21 12.65 -7.33 -0.62
N GLU A 22 12.71 -6.25 -1.41
CA GLU A 22 11.95 -5.02 -1.17
C GLU A 22 10.43 -5.25 -1.24
N GLU A 23 9.96 -6.04 -2.21
CA GLU A 23 8.55 -6.39 -2.37
C GLU A 23 8.04 -7.26 -1.20
N ARG A 24 8.85 -8.19 -0.71
CA ARG A 24 8.54 -8.97 0.50
C ARG A 24 8.48 -8.07 1.72
N MET A 25 9.47 -7.20 1.90
CA MET A 25 9.56 -6.28 3.04
C MET A 25 8.36 -5.33 3.12
N ILE A 26 7.97 -4.71 2.01
CA ILE A 26 6.83 -3.78 2.01
C ILE A 26 5.50 -4.51 2.21
N ARG A 27 5.33 -5.70 1.62
CA ARG A 27 4.15 -6.55 1.88
C ARG A 27 4.05 -6.90 3.36
N ASP A 28 5.14 -7.35 3.97
CA ASP A 28 5.14 -7.79 5.37
C ASP A 28 4.91 -6.61 6.32
N SER A 29 5.45 -5.44 5.99
CA SER A 29 5.17 -4.17 6.69
C SER A 29 3.70 -3.79 6.58
N ALA A 30 3.11 -3.87 5.38
CA ALA A 30 1.69 -3.59 5.17
C ALA A 30 0.81 -4.59 5.93
N ARG A 31 1.15 -5.88 5.92
CA ARG A 31 0.43 -6.92 6.69
C ARG A 31 0.45 -6.63 8.19
N ALA A 32 1.62 -6.31 8.75
CA ALA A 32 1.77 -5.99 10.16
C ALA A 32 0.95 -4.75 10.54
N PHE A 33 1.04 -3.69 9.74
CA PHE A 33 0.22 -2.49 9.91
C PHE A 33 -1.28 -2.80 9.88
N CYS A 34 -1.73 -3.58 8.90
CA CYS A 34 -3.14 -3.93 8.76
C CYS A 34 -3.66 -4.73 9.95
N ALA A 35 -2.86 -5.66 10.48
CA ALA A 35 -3.22 -6.45 11.65
C ALA A 35 -3.29 -5.62 12.94
N ASP A 36 -2.35 -4.69 13.15
CA ASP A 36 -2.27 -3.87 14.36
C ASP A 36 -3.24 -2.67 14.33
N LYS A 37 -3.35 -1.99 13.19
CA LYS A 37 -4.04 -0.70 13.06
C LYS A 37 -5.42 -0.83 12.43
N LEU A 38 -5.59 -1.58 11.35
CA LEU A 38 -6.85 -1.58 10.59
C LEU A 38 -7.86 -2.62 11.12
N ALA A 39 -7.40 -3.85 11.37
CA ALA A 39 -8.27 -4.96 11.78
C ALA A 39 -9.07 -4.70 13.07
N PRO A 40 -8.53 -4.03 14.11
CA PRO A 40 -9.32 -3.70 15.30
C PRO A 40 -10.42 -2.67 15.04
N ARG A 41 -10.28 -1.81 14.03
CA ARG A 41 -11.18 -0.67 13.76
C ARG A 41 -12.36 -1.06 12.87
N VAL A 42 -12.14 -1.96 11.90
CA VAL A 42 -13.05 -2.23 10.77
C VAL A 42 -14.49 -2.54 11.17
N LYS A 43 -14.72 -3.37 12.20
CA LYS A 43 -16.10 -3.81 12.56
C LYS A 43 -16.98 -2.66 13.02
N SER A 44 -16.42 -1.73 13.80
CA SER A 44 -17.14 -0.54 14.26
C SER A 44 -17.26 0.50 13.14
N ALA A 45 -16.16 0.76 12.42
CA ALA A 45 -16.13 1.69 11.30
C ALA A 45 -17.17 1.34 10.22
N PHE A 46 -17.27 0.06 9.86
CA PHE A 46 -18.24 -0.42 8.90
C PHE A 46 -19.68 -0.30 9.40
N ARG A 47 -19.95 -0.73 10.65
CA ARG A 47 -21.30 -0.70 11.23
C ARG A 47 -21.83 0.73 11.38
N ASP A 48 -20.95 1.64 11.80
CA ASP A 48 -21.31 3.01 12.13
C ASP A 48 -21.08 3.98 10.96
N GLU A 49 -20.74 3.44 9.77
CA GLU A 49 -20.47 4.20 8.53
C GLU A 49 -19.45 5.34 8.72
N ARG A 50 -18.43 5.09 9.56
CA ARG A 50 -17.44 6.10 9.94
C ARG A 50 -16.06 5.75 9.41
N PHE A 51 -15.49 6.66 8.62
CA PHE A 51 -14.08 6.61 8.23
C PHE A 51 -13.22 7.45 9.18
N ASP A 52 -12.24 6.83 9.82
CA ASP A 52 -11.26 7.53 10.65
C ASP A 52 -10.18 8.13 9.76
N ARG A 53 -10.09 9.46 9.74
CA ARG A 53 -9.13 10.19 8.90
C ARG A 53 -7.68 9.88 9.29
N GLU A 54 -7.41 9.55 10.55
CA GLU A 54 -6.06 9.26 11.04
C GLU A 54 -5.42 8.07 10.31
N ILE A 55 -6.23 7.15 9.77
CA ILE A 55 -5.77 6.05 8.92
C ILE A 55 -4.96 6.56 7.72
N MET A 56 -5.34 7.68 7.10
CA MET A 56 -4.58 8.22 5.96
C MET A 56 -3.21 8.75 6.39
N SER A 57 -3.11 9.39 7.55
CA SER A 57 -1.83 9.84 8.09
C SER A 57 -0.95 8.66 8.48
N GLU A 58 -1.53 7.65 9.15
CA GLU A 58 -0.82 6.40 9.48
C GLU A 58 -0.30 5.67 8.23
N LEU A 59 -1.08 5.63 7.14
CA LEU A 59 -0.64 5.06 5.86
C LEU A 59 0.51 5.87 5.23
N GLY A 60 0.48 7.20 5.34
CA GLY A 60 1.54 8.09 4.85
C GLY A 60 2.85 7.91 5.62
N GLU A 61 2.79 7.87 6.95
CA GLU A 61 3.95 7.62 7.82
C GLU A 61 4.65 6.28 7.52
N MET A 62 3.88 5.28 7.10
CA MET A 62 4.39 3.96 6.72
C MET A 62 4.88 3.89 5.25
N GLY A 63 4.74 4.95 4.46
CA GLY A 63 5.13 4.98 3.04
C GLY A 63 4.19 4.21 2.12
N PHE A 64 2.93 4.02 2.51
CA PHE A 64 1.89 3.36 1.70
C PHE A 64 1.08 4.35 0.83
N LEU A 65 1.33 5.65 0.99
CA LEU A 65 0.83 6.70 0.10
C LEU A 65 1.97 7.22 -0.78
N GLY A 66 1.81 7.15 -2.09
CA GLY A 66 2.88 7.46 -3.04
C GLY A 66 3.86 6.31 -3.25
N VAL A 67 3.41 5.06 -3.17
CA VAL A 67 4.29 3.88 -3.32
C VAL A 67 5.09 3.94 -4.62
N MET A 68 4.43 4.38 -5.71
CA MET A 68 5.04 4.50 -7.04
C MET A 68 5.55 5.91 -7.36
N THR A 69 5.28 6.87 -6.48
CA THR A 69 5.71 8.25 -6.68
C THR A 69 7.19 8.37 -6.40
N SER A 70 7.89 9.17 -7.22
CA SER A 70 9.33 9.36 -7.10
C SER A 70 9.73 9.82 -5.70
N GLU A 71 10.87 9.30 -5.22
CA GLU A 71 11.52 9.76 -3.98
C GLU A 71 11.81 11.27 -4.00
N ALA A 72 12.06 11.85 -5.19
CA ALA A 72 12.28 13.28 -5.35
C ALA A 72 11.07 14.13 -4.89
N TYR A 73 9.88 13.53 -4.84
CA TYR A 73 8.64 14.16 -4.39
C TYR A 73 8.10 13.55 -3.09
N GLY A 74 8.93 12.78 -2.36
CA GLY A 74 8.58 12.18 -1.07
C GLY A 74 7.80 10.87 -1.15
N GLY A 75 7.64 10.28 -2.34
CA GLY A 75 7.11 8.92 -2.47
C GLY A 75 8.18 7.84 -2.24
N SER A 76 7.79 6.57 -2.34
CA SER A 76 8.70 5.44 -2.08
C SER A 76 9.48 4.99 -3.32
N GLY A 77 9.13 5.46 -4.52
CA GLY A 77 9.79 5.10 -5.78
C GLY A 77 9.69 3.62 -6.18
N LEU A 78 8.84 2.85 -5.51
CA LEU A 78 8.69 1.40 -5.72
C LEU A 78 7.78 1.08 -6.93
N GLY A 79 7.89 -0.15 -7.42
CA GLY A 79 7.14 -0.61 -8.58
C GLY A 79 5.66 -0.91 -8.33
N TYR A 80 4.93 -1.15 -9.43
CA TYR A 80 3.51 -1.55 -9.40
C TYR A 80 3.25 -2.87 -8.66
N VAL A 81 4.23 -3.80 -8.63
CA VAL A 81 4.11 -5.05 -7.87
C VAL A 81 4.04 -4.75 -6.37
N ALA A 82 4.95 -3.91 -5.85
CA ALA A 82 4.92 -3.47 -4.46
C ALA A 82 3.59 -2.78 -4.11
N TYR A 83 3.10 -1.87 -4.96
CA TYR A 83 1.79 -1.24 -4.78
C TYR A 83 0.65 -2.28 -4.74
N GLY A 84 0.66 -3.26 -5.64
CA GLY A 84 -0.32 -4.35 -5.67
C GLY A 84 -0.28 -5.21 -4.40
N LEU A 85 0.90 -5.49 -3.85
CA LEU A 85 1.07 -6.22 -2.60
C LEU A 85 0.52 -5.45 -1.39
N VAL A 86 0.79 -4.14 -1.30
CA VAL A 86 0.21 -3.28 -0.26
C VAL A 86 -1.32 -3.26 -0.38
N ALA A 87 -1.85 -3.07 -1.59
CA ALA A 87 -3.30 -3.08 -1.82
C ALA A 87 -3.93 -4.42 -1.42
N ARG A 88 -3.28 -5.56 -1.74
CA ARG A 88 -3.72 -6.89 -1.33
C ARG A 88 -3.81 -7.04 0.19
N GLU A 89 -2.82 -6.55 0.94
CA GLU A 89 -2.82 -6.67 2.40
C GLU A 89 -3.82 -5.70 3.06
N VAL A 90 -4.01 -4.50 2.52
CA VAL A 90 -5.03 -3.55 3.02
C VAL A 90 -6.45 -4.06 2.75
N GLU A 91 -6.72 -4.55 1.54
CA GLU A 91 -8.05 -5.08 1.18
C GLU A 91 -8.36 -6.42 1.85
N ARG A 92 -7.33 -7.17 2.30
CA ARG A 92 -7.54 -8.31 3.19
C ARG A 92 -8.31 -7.93 4.45
N VAL A 93 -8.21 -6.67 4.89
CA VAL A 93 -9.01 -6.12 5.99
C VAL A 93 -10.33 -5.54 5.49
N ASP A 94 -10.28 -4.55 4.59
CA ASP A 94 -11.48 -3.89 4.07
C ASP A 94 -11.25 -3.17 2.73
N SER A 95 -12.22 -3.31 1.82
CA SER A 95 -12.20 -2.65 0.51
C SER A 95 -12.34 -1.14 0.59
N GLY A 96 -12.99 -0.58 1.61
CA GLY A 96 -13.11 0.86 1.84
C GLY A 96 -11.76 1.52 2.15
N TYR A 97 -10.95 0.88 3.01
CA TYR A 97 -9.59 1.34 3.29
C TYR A 97 -8.70 1.30 2.05
N ARG A 98 -8.71 0.19 1.29
CA ARG A 98 -7.98 0.11 0.03
C ARG A 98 -8.49 1.14 -0.98
N SER A 99 -9.79 1.46 -0.98
CA SER A 99 -10.37 2.49 -1.86
C SER A 99 -9.81 3.88 -1.59
N ALA A 100 -9.78 4.29 -0.32
CA ALA A 100 -9.18 5.57 0.07
C ALA A 100 -7.69 5.64 -0.33
N MET A 101 -6.94 4.56 -0.10
CA MET A 101 -5.53 4.45 -0.49
C MET A 101 -5.34 4.52 -2.02
N SER A 102 -6.21 3.87 -2.80
CA SER A 102 -6.17 3.89 -4.27
C SER A 102 -6.49 5.27 -4.83
N VAL A 103 -7.47 5.98 -4.26
CA VAL A 103 -7.76 7.37 -4.64
C VAL A 103 -6.51 8.22 -4.47
N GLN A 104 -5.87 8.15 -3.31
CA GLN A 104 -4.69 8.95 -3.00
C GLN A 104 -3.52 8.63 -3.94
N ASN A 105 -3.13 7.35 -4.08
CA ASN A 105 -2.01 6.94 -4.92
C ASN A 105 -2.28 7.18 -6.41
N SER A 106 -3.36 6.62 -6.94
CA SER A 106 -3.54 6.46 -8.38
C SER A 106 -4.44 7.54 -9.02
N LEU A 107 -5.32 8.17 -8.24
CA LEU A 107 -6.28 9.16 -8.77
C LEU A 107 -5.96 10.60 -8.35
N VAL A 108 -5.01 10.81 -7.43
CA VAL A 108 -4.55 12.13 -6.99
C VAL A 108 -3.06 12.30 -7.25
N MET A 109 -2.20 11.49 -6.63
CA MET A 109 -0.75 11.66 -6.74
C MET A 109 -0.25 11.37 -8.16
N HIS A 110 -0.64 10.22 -8.73
CA HIS A 110 -0.25 9.86 -10.10
C HIS A 110 -0.55 10.94 -11.15
N PRO A 111 -1.77 11.50 -11.29
CA PRO A 111 -2.01 12.55 -12.28
C PRO A 111 -1.27 13.85 -11.99
N ILE A 112 -0.99 14.19 -10.72
CA ILE A 112 -0.14 15.36 -10.38
C ILE A 112 1.30 15.12 -10.84
N GLU A 113 1.83 13.92 -10.62
CA GLU A 113 3.20 13.56 -11.00
C GLU A 113 3.38 13.43 -12.51
N GLU A 114 2.43 12.83 -13.21
CA GLU A 114 2.51 12.61 -14.65
C GLU A 114 2.19 13.89 -15.44
N PHE A 115 1.13 14.62 -15.05
CA PHE A 115 0.58 15.70 -15.85
C PHE A 115 0.76 17.10 -15.25
N GLY A 116 1.19 17.20 -13.98
CA GLY A 116 1.38 18.48 -13.31
C GLY A 116 2.66 19.21 -13.72
N SER A 117 2.69 20.53 -13.50
CA SER A 117 3.93 21.31 -13.60
C SER A 117 4.89 20.97 -12.46
N GLU A 118 6.18 21.26 -12.64
CA GLU A 118 7.17 21.06 -11.56
C GLU A 118 6.77 21.78 -10.26
N GLU A 119 6.22 22.99 -10.38
CA GLU A 119 5.70 23.75 -9.23
C GLU A 119 4.54 23.01 -8.52
N GLN A 120 3.62 22.38 -9.27
CA GLN A 120 2.54 21.60 -8.68
C GLN A 120 3.07 20.33 -7.99
N LYS A 121 4.01 19.62 -8.61
CA LYS A 121 4.62 18.41 -8.04
C LYS A 121 5.29 18.72 -6.70
N GLN A 122 6.19 19.70 -6.68
CA GLN A 122 6.90 20.12 -5.47
C GLN A 122 5.97 20.64 -4.38
N LYS A 123 4.88 21.32 -4.75
CA LYS A 123 3.91 21.86 -3.78
C LYS A 123 3.04 20.80 -3.13
N TYR A 124 2.59 19.80 -3.90
CA TYR A 124 1.53 18.88 -3.44
C TYR A 124 2.03 17.49 -3.08
N LEU A 125 2.87 16.86 -3.90
CA LEU A 125 3.24 15.45 -3.73
C LEU A 125 3.90 15.14 -2.38
N PRO A 126 4.87 15.93 -1.87
CA PRO A 126 5.46 15.65 -0.55
C PRO A 126 4.45 15.65 0.60
N ARG A 127 3.39 16.47 0.47
CA ARG A 127 2.32 16.60 1.47
C ARG A 127 1.19 15.59 1.29
N LEU A 128 1.16 14.88 0.16
CA LEU A 128 0.18 13.83 -0.12
C LEU A 128 0.75 12.45 0.22
N ALA A 129 2.07 12.31 0.21
CA ALA A 129 2.79 11.12 0.65
C ALA A 129 2.84 10.96 2.18
N THR A 130 2.55 12.03 2.95
CA THR A 130 2.66 12.08 4.42
C THR A 130 1.39 12.60 5.10
#